data_AF-A0A0E3LUA4-F1
#
_entry.id   AF-A0A0E3LUA4-F1
#
_cell.length_a   1.000
_cell.length_b   1.000
_cell.length_c   1.000
_cell.angle_alpha   90.00
_cell.angle_beta   90.00
_cell.angle_gamma   90.00
#
_symmetry.space_group_name_H-M   'P 1'
#
loop_
_entity.id
_entity.type
_entity.pdbx_description
1 polymer ?
#
loop_
_entity_poly.entity_id
_entity_poly.type
_entity_poly.pdbx_seq_one_letter_code
_entity_poly.pdbx_strand_id
1 'polypeptide(L)'
;MTVKTRKIIRKPVKRSVSKKQYRVVMAVKVGPFVSKSAAVTVANQVAKKGIAVQNLTKAGKGYSFTTKVGYKCASASVKKQVIAKLKAYAKQSGMPASAYKITA
;
A
#
# COMPACT_ATOMS: atom_id res chain seq x y z
N MET A 1 -35.64 55.67 20.66
CA MET A 1 -35.35 54.24 20.87
C MET A 1 -34.07 53.89 20.12
N THR A 2 -32.97 53.59 20.82
CA THR A 2 -31.67 53.32 20.21
C THR A 2 -31.42 51.81 20.11
N VAL A 3 -31.49 51.27 18.89
CA VAL A 3 -31.30 49.85 18.61
C VAL A 3 -29.80 49.52 18.66
N LYS A 4 -29.36 48.86 19.73
CA LYS A 4 -27.98 48.37 19.89
C LYS A 4 -27.75 47.16 18.98
N THR A 5 -27.11 47.34 17.83
CA THR A 5 -26.66 46.23 16.98
C THR A 5 -25.49 45.49 17.64
N ARG A 6 -25.72 44.25 18.08
CA ARG A 6 -24.65 43.39 18.63
C ARG A 6 -23.77 42.85 17.49
N LYS A 7 -22.47 43.19 17.51
CA LYS A 7 -21.47 42.65 16.59
C LYS A 7 -21.21 41.17 16.92
N ILE A 8 -21.65 40.26 16.05
CA ILE A 8 -21.39 38.82 16.18
C ILE A 8 -19.96 38.55 15.72
N ILE A 9 -19.03 38.42 16.67
CA ILE A 9 -17.65 38.00 16.39
C ILE A 9 -17.63 36.47 16.31
N ARG A 10 -17.57 35.92 15.09
CA ARG A 10 -17.43 34.48 14.88
C ARG A 10 -15.98 34.06 15.18
N LYS A 11 -15.78 33.27 16.24
CA LYS A 11 -14.47 32.65 16.53
C LYS A 11 -14.03 31.80 15.32
N PRO A 12 -12.75 31.83 14.92
CA PRO A 12 -12.26 30.96 13.87
C PRO A 12 -12.35 29.51 14.37
N VAL A 13 -13.30 28.75 13.83
CA VAL A 13 -13.39 27.32 14.06
C VAL A 13 -12.15 26.70 13.45
N LYS A 14 -11.19 26.28 14.29
CA LYS A 14 -10.09 25.39 13.87
C LYS A 14 -10.71 24.08 13.41
N ARG A 15 -11.06 23.98 12.13
CA ARG A 15 -11.42 22.72 11.49
C ARG A 15 -10.17 21.86 11.48
N SER A 16 -10.02 20.98 12.46
CA SER A 16 -9.07 19.88 12.38
C SER A 16 -9.54 18.96 11.26
N VAL A 17 -9.11 19.26 10.03
CA VAL A 17 -9.34 18.40 8.89
C VAL A 17 -8.38 17.23 9.09
N SER A 18 -8.84 16.19 9.80
CA SER A 18 -8.20 14.88 9.72
C SER A 18 -8.16 14.51 8.24
N LYS A 19 -7.00 14.72 7.60
CA LYS A 19 -6.81 14.38 6.20
C LYS A 19 -6.94 12.87 6.15
N LYS A 20 -8.09 12.37 5.74
CA LYS A 20 -8.37 10.94 5.59
C LYS A 20 -7.27 10.35 4.70
N GLN A 21 -6.31 9.66 5.31
CA GLN A 21 -5.20 9.06 4.59
C GLN A 21 -5.65 7.70 4.08
N TYR A 22 -5.56 7.50 2.77
CA TYR A 22 -5.86 6.21 2.15
C TYR A 22 -4.58 5.39 2.06
N ARG A 23 -4.67 4.07 2.24
CA ARG A 23 -3.50 3.19 2.15
C ARG A 23 -3.74 2.13 1.10
N VAL A 24 -2.91 2.11 0.06
CA VAL A 24 -2.87 1.02 -0.93
C VAL A 24 -1.77 0.06 -0.52
N VAL A 25 -2.07 -1.23 -0.38
CA VAL A 25 -1.10 -2.28 -0.09
C VAL A 25 -1.06 -3.23 -1.27
N MET A 26 0.11 -3.38 -1.88
CA MET A 26 0.38 -4.42 -2.87
C MET A 26 1.12 -5.56 -2.19
N ALA A 27 0.52 -6.74 -2.19
CA ALA A 27 1.14 -7.97 -1.76
C ALA A 27 1.57 -8.77 -2.99
N VAL A 28 2.84 -9.21 -3.07
CA VAL A 28 3.37 -9.98 -4.20
C VAL A 28 3.98 -11.29 -3.70
N LYS A 29 3.54 -12.41 -4.26
CA LYS A 29 4.11 -13.73 -4.01
C LYS A 29 5.37 -13.92 -4.86
N VAL A 30 6.47 -14.29 -4.21
CA VAL A 30 7.75 -14.55 -4.86
C VAL A 30 8.09 -16.03 -4.69
N GLY A 31 8.33 -16.74 -5.80
CA GLY A 31 8.60 -18.18 -5.84
C GLY A 31 7.73 -18.91 -6.88
N PRO A 32 7.76 -20.26 -6.91
CA PRO A 32 8.43 -21.14 -5.96
C PRO A 32 9.96 -21.23 -6.16
N PHE A 33 10.70 -21.26 -5.06
CA PHE A 33 12.13 -21.52 -4.99
C PHE A 33 12.38 -23.00 -4.65
N VAL A 34 13.42 -23.58 -5.27
CA VAL A 34 13.79 -24.99 -5.09
C VAL A 34 14.19 -25.35 -3.65
N SER A 35 14.73 -24.40 -2.88
CA SER A 35 15.19 -24.64 -1.50
C SER A 35 14.84 -23.49 -0.56
N LYS A 36 14.79 -23.81 0.75
CA LYS A 36 14.53 -22.82 1.81
C LYS A 36 15.62 -21.74 1.80
N SER A 37 16.89 -22.14 1.61
CA SER A 37 18.03 -21.24 1.59
C SER A 37 17.92 -20.22 0.44
N ALA A 38 17.57 -20.67 -0.78
CA ALA A 38 17.38 -19.78 -1.91
C ALA A 38 16.26 -18.75 -1.65
N ALA A 39 15.13 -19.18 -1.07
CA ALA A 39 14.04 -18.28 -0.70
C ALA A 39 14.47 -17.25 0.35
N VAL A 40 15.27 -17.65 1.35
CA VAL A 40 15.79 -16.75 2.40
C VAL A 40 16.78 -15.74 1.82
N THR A 41 17.67 -16.14 0.93
CA THR A 41 18.62 -15.23 0.28
C THR A 41 17.90 -14.13 -0.48
N VAL A 42 16.90 -14.49 -1.29
CA VAL A 42 16.12 -13.50 -2.05
C VAL A 42 15.25 -12.65 -1.11
N ALA A 43 14.65 -13.25 -0.08
CA ALA A 43 13.93 -12.48 0.95
C ALA A 43 14.82 -11.43 1.63
N ASN A 44 16.06 -11.77 1.96
CA ASN A 44 17.02 -10.85 2.57
C ASN A 44 17.42 -9.72 1.61
N GLN A 45 17.60 -10.01 0.31
CA GLN A 45 17.86 -8.97 -0.69
C GLN A 45 16.69 -7.99 -0.83
N VAL A 46 15.47 -8.50 -0.81
CA VAL A 46 14.24 -7.67 -0.85
C VAL A 46 14.10 -6.84 0.43
N ALA A 47 14.37 -7.43 1.59
CA ALA A 47 14.34 -6.71 2.88
C ALA A 47 15.39 -5.58 2.93
N LYS A 48 16.59 -5.78 2.35
CA LYS A 48 17.61 -4.72 2.22
C LYS A 48 17.15 -3.52 1.39
N LYS A 49 16.17 -3.70 0.50
CA LYS A 49 15.54 -2.60 -0.27
C LYS A 49 14.40 -1.91 0.49
N GLY A 50 14.21 -2.22 1.78
CA GLY A 50 13.16 -1.65 2.62
C GLY A 50 11.76 -2.23 2.35
N ILE A 51 11.66 -3.34 1.61
CA ILE A 51 10.40 -4.00 1.31
C ILE A 51 10.11 -5.04 2.38
N ALA A 52 8.93 -4.94 3.00
CA ALA A 52 8.54 -5.89 4.03
C ALA A 52 8.30 -7.28 3.44
N VAL A 53 9.02 -8.28 3.95
CA VAL A 53 8.83 -9.70 3.59
C VAL A 53 8.02 -10.37 4.69
N GLN A 54 7.02 -11.16 4.29
CA GLN A 54 6.17 -11.93 5.20
C GLN A 54 6.12 -13.40 4.79
N ASN A 55 6.04 -14.26 5.81
CA ASN A 55 5.64 -15.66 5.75
C ASN A 55 6.31 -16.45 4.63
N LEU A 56 7.51 -16.95 4.92
CA LEU A 56 8.17 -17.95 4.09
C LEU A 56 7.44 -19.29 4.25
N THR A 57 6.68 -19.67 3.23
CA THR A 57 5.79 -20.82 3.21
C THR A 57 6.30 -21.86 2.22
N LYS A 58 6.27 -23.13 2.61
CA LYS A 58 6.50 -24.26 1.69
C LYS A 58 5.17 -24.60 1.02
N ALA A 59 5.12 -24.54 -0.30
CA ALA A 59 3.92 -24.85 -1.08
C ALA A 59 4.28 -25.78 -2.23
N GLY A 60 3.84 -27.04 -2.15
CA GLY A 60 4.02 -28.06 -3.19
C GLY A 60 5.43 -28.08 -3.78
N LYS A 61 5.57 -27.50 -4.97
CA LYS A 61 6.78 -27.43 -5.82
C LYS A 61 7.96 -26.61 -5.25
N GLY A 62 7.86 -26.03 -4.05
CA GLY A 62 9.00 -25.31 -3.45
C GLY A 62 8.63 -24.36 -2.31
N TYR A 63 9.51 -23.40 -2.04
CA TYR A 63 9.35 -22.35 -1.03
C TYR A 63 8.91 -21.04 -1.67
N SER A 64 8.05 -20.29 -1.01
CA SER A 64 7.65 -18.96 -1.47
C SER A 64 7.49 -18.02 -0.30
N PHE A 65 7.56 -16.72 -0.54
CA PHE A 65 7.25 -15.71 0.46
C PHE A 65 6.41 -14.61 -0.15
N THR A 66 5.73 -13.83 0.68
CA THR A 66 4.92 -12.70 0.23
C THR A 66 5.58 -11.41 0.63
N THR A 67 5.80 -10.51 -0.31
CA THR A 67 6.26 -9.15 -0.04
C THR A 67 5.07 -8.22 0.08
N LYS A 68 5.16 -7.20 0.92
CA LYS A 68 4.11 -6.18 1.06
C LYS A 68 4.72 -4.79 0.92
N VAL A 69 4.17 -4.01 0.00
CA VAL A 69 4.50 -2.60 -0.18
C VAL A 69 3.26 -1.77 0.08
N GLY A 70 3.36 -0.82 1.01
CA GLY A 70 2.27 0.08 1.38
C GLY A 70 2.53 1.50 0.89
N TYR A 71 1.58 2.07 0.16
CA TYR A 71 1.58 3.45 -0.30
C TYR A 71 0.52 4.24 0.46
N LYS A 72 0.91 5.37 1.05
CA LYS A 72 -0.03 6.34 1.62
C LYS A 72 -0.46 7.31 0.52
N CYS A 73 -1.76 7.51 0.39
CA CYS A 73 -2.38 8.39 -0.60
C CYS A 73 -3.16 9.50 0.11
N ALA A 74 -2.98 10.73 -0.38
CA ALA A 74 -3.60 11.91 0.21
C ALA A 74 -5.10 12.04 -0.12
N SER A 75 -5.60 11.36 -1.15
CA SER A 75 -7.00 11.43 -1.58
C SER A 75 -7.49 10.13 -2.24
N ALA A 76 -8.80 9.97 -2.34
CA ALA A 76 -9.43 8.83 -3.00
C ALA A 76 -9.14 8.78 -4.52
N SER A 77 -9.01 9.93 -5.18
CA SER A 77 -8.66 10.01 -6.60
C SER A 77 -7.23 9.52 -6.84
N VAL A 78 -6.28 9.96 -6.01
CA VAL A 78 -4.88 9.49 -6.05
C VAL A 78 -4.82 7.99 -5.77
N LYS A 79 -5.62 7.48 -4.81
CA LYS A 79 -5.74 6.05 -4.54
C LYS A 79 -6.11 5.25 -5.79
N LYS A 80 -7.15 5.68 -6.53
CA LYS A 80 -7.57 5.00 -7.78
C LYS A 80 -6.48 5.02 -8.84
N GLN A 81 -5.80 6.16 -9.02
CA GLN A 81 -4.68 6.29 -9.96
C GLN A 81 -3.51 5.37 -9.60
N VAL A 82 -3.15 5.28 -8.32
CA VAL A 82 -2.09 4.39 -7.84
C VAL A 82 -2.44 2.93 -8.12
N ILE A 83 -3.67 2.50 -7.83
CA ILE A 83 -4.11 1.13 -8.14
C ILE A 83 -4.03 0.85 -9.65
N ALA A 84 -4.48 1.79 -10.49
CA ALA A 84 -4.43 1.63 -11.94
C ALA A 84 -2.98 1.51 -12.45
N LYS A 85 -2.08 2.38 -11.98
CA LYS A 85 -0.65 2.33 -12.33
C LYS A 85 0.02 1.03 -11.87
N LEU A 86 -0.26 0.56 -10.66
CA LEU A 86 0.28 -0.70 -10.15
C LEU A 86 -0.19 -1.90 -10.97
N LYS A 87 -1.46 -1.93 -11.38
CA LYS A 87 -1.98 -2.98 -12.28
C LYS A 87 -1.33 -2.93 -13.66
N ALA A 88 -1.16 -1.74 -14.23
CA ALA A 88 -0.50 -1.55 -15.52
C ALA A 88 0.96 -2.02 -15.47
N TYR A 89 1.69 -1.65 -14.41
CA TYR A 89 3.07 -2.08 -14.21
C TYR A 89 3.18 -3.60 -14.05
N ALA A 90 2.30 -4.22 -13.24
CA ALA A 90 2.28 -5.68 -13.09
C ALA A 90 2.06 -6.39 -14.44
N LYS A 91 1.16 -5.87 -15.28
CA LYS A 91 0.93 -6.38 -16.64
C LYS A 91 2.18 -6.22 -17.53
N GLN A 92 2.84 -5.06 -17.49
CA GLN A 92 4.07 -4.79 -18.25
C GLN A 92 5.23 -5.69 -17.81
N SER A 93 5.36 -5.97 -16.52
CA SER A 93 6.38 -6.87 -15.98
C SER A 93 6.05 -8.36 -16.17
N GLY A 94 4.96 -8.71 -16.87
CA GLY A 94 4.54 -10.09 -17.09
C GLY A 94 4.08 -10.82 -15.82
N MET A 95 3.74 -10.09 -14.73
CA MET A 95 3.25 -10.72 -13.51
C MET A 95 1.82 -11.24 -13.71
N PRO A 96 1.55 -12.53 -13.45
CA PRO A 96 0.19 -13.05 -13.50
C PRO A 96 -0.65 -12.47 -12.37
N ALA A 97 -1.95 -12.28 -12.61
CA ALA A 97 -2.88 -11.71 -11.62
C ALA A 97 -2.97 -12.52 -10.32
N SER A 98 -2.65 -13.82 -10.35
CA SER A 98 -2.59 -14.69 -9.18
C SER A 98 -1.36 -14.44 -8.29
N ALA A 99 -0.30 -13.82 -8.82
CA ALA A 99 0.93 -13.57 -8.09
C ALA A 99 0.87 -12.30 -7.22
N TYR A 100 -0.13 -11.42 -7.42
CA TYR A 100 -0.24 -10.19 -6.64
C TYR A 100 -1.67 -9.86 -6.21
N LYS A 101 -1.80 -9.22 -5.05
CA LYS A 101 -3.08 -8.74 -4.51
C LYS A 101 -2.93 -7.27 -4.10
N ILE A 102 -3.81 -6.42 -4.61
CA ILE A 102 -3.84 -4.99 -4.26
C ILE A 102 -5.06 -4.74 -3.37
N THR A 103 -4.83 -4.27 -2.16
CA THR A 103 -5.85 -3.90 -1.17
C THR A 103 -5.79 -2.38 -0.95
N ALA A 104 -6.92 -1.69 -0.75
CA ALA A 104 -6.98 -0.22 -0.69
C ALA A 104 -8.02 0.32 0.28
#